data_AF-U6DQN3-F1
#
_entry.id   AF-U6DQN3-F1
#
_cell.length_a   1.000
_cell.length_b   1.000
_cell.length_c   1.000
_cell.angle_alpha   90.00
_cell.angle_beta   90.00
_cell.angle_gamma   90.00
#
_symmetry.space_group_name_H-M   'P 1'
#
loop_
_entity.id
_entity.type
_entity.pdbx_description
1 polymer ?
#
loop_
_entity_poly.entity_id
_entity_poly.type
_entity_poly.pdbx_seq_one_letter_code
_entity_poly.pdbx_strand_id
1 'polypeptide(L)'
;LSQDECRGTLYKYRPEEVDIDAKLSRLCEQDKVVHALEEKLQQLHKEKYTLEQALLSASQEIEMNADNPAAIQTVVLQRDDLQNGLLSTCRELSRATAELERAWREYDKLEYDVTVTRNQMQEQLDRLGEVQTESAGIQRAQIQKELWRIQDVMEGLSKHKQQRGTTETGMAGSKPFSTVKYKNE
;
A
#
# COMPACT_ATOMS: atom_id res chain seq x y z
N LEU A 1 -0.75 -18.76 -60.89
CA LEU A 1 0.08 -17.54 -61.03
C LEU A 1 -0.91 -16.38 -61.09
N SER A 2 -1.10 -15.49 -60.11
CA SER A 2 -0.39 -15.08 -58.88
C SER A 2 -1.44 -14.93 -57.75
N GLN A 3 -1.21 -15.15 -56.46
CA GLN A 3 -0.20 -14.67 -55.50
C GLN A 3 -0.30 -13.17 -55.16
N ASP A 4 -0.80 -12.92 -53.94
CA ASP A 4 -0.43 -11.90 -52.95
C ASP A 4 -1.19 -10.56 -52.76
N GLU A 5 -1.10 -10.11 -51.51
CA GLU A 5 -1.62 -8.92 -50.79
C GLU A 5 -3.04 -9.08 -50.19
N CYS A 6 -3.25 -9.60 -48.98
CA CYS A 6 -2.54 -9.47 -47.69
C CYS A 6 -2.54 -8.05 -47.11
N ARG A 7 -3.52 -7.79 -46.23
CA ARG A 7 -3.42 -7.11 -44.91
C ARG A 7 -4.63 -6.22 -44.64
N GLY A 8 -5.45 -6.67 -43.70
CA GLY A 8 -6.55 -5.87 -43.19
C GLY A 8 -7.60 -6.67 -42.44
N THR A 9 -7.28 -7.87 -41.94
CA THR A 9 -8.03 -8.45 -40.83
C THR A 9 -7.78 -7.58 -39.62
N LEU A 10 -8.60 -6.53 -39.55
CA LEU A 10 -8.87 -5.68 -38.41
C LEU A 10 -9.06 -6.64 -37.23
N TYR A 11 -8.00 -6.79 -36.43
CA TYR A 11 -8.02 -7.61 -35.23
C TYR A 11 -9.21 -7.12 -34.43
N LYS A 12 -10.24 -7.95 -34.40
CA LYS A 12 -11.46 -7.70 -33.67
C LYS A 12 -11.06 -7.74 -32.21
N TYR A 13 -10.73 -6.56 -31.70
CA TYR A 13 -10.38 -6.26 -30.31
C TYR A 13 -11.40 -6.98 -29.43
N ARG A 14 -10.98 -8.09 -28.83
CA ARG A 14 -11.86 -8.95 -28.05
C ARG A 14 -12.11 -8.24 -26.72
N PRO A 15 -13.36 -8.05 -26.28
CA PRO A 15 -13.68 -7.38 -25.02
C PRO A 15 -12.92 -7.92 -23.81
N GLU A 16 -12.47 -9.19 -23.86
CA GLU A 16 -11.71 -9.84 -22.81
C GLU A 16 -10.24 -9.34 -22.66
N GLU A 17 -9.59 -8.87 -23.73
CA GLU A 17 -8.23 -8.26 -23.63
C GLU A 17 -8.27 -6.86 -22.99
N VAL A 18 -9.42 -6.19 -23.07
CA VAL A 18 -9.64 -4.84 -22.53
C VAL A 18 -9.75 -4.84 -21.01
N ASP A 19 -10.05 -5.99 -20.40
CA ASP A 19 -10.25 -6.09 -18.95
C ASP A 19 -8.94 -6.38 -18.19
N ILE A 20 -7.98 -7.12 -18.77
CA ILE A 20 -6.73 -7.47 -18.05
C ILE A 20 -5.86 -6.23 -17.81
N ASP A 21 -5.65 -5.43 -18.85
CA ASP A 21 -4.88 -4.18 -18.74
C ASP A 21 -5.49 -3.24 -17.68
N ALA A 22 -6.80 -3.11 -17.68
CA ALA A 22 -7.53 -2.30 -16.72
C ALA A 22 -7.43 -2.86 -15.29
N LYS A 23 -7.56 -4.17 -15.09
CA LYS A 23 -7.39 -4.82 -13.77
C LYS A 23 -5.98 -4.63 -13.22
N LEU A 24 -4.96 -4.89 -14.04
CA LEU A 24 -3.56 -4.72 -13.64
C LEU A 24 -3.24 -3.25 -13.35
N SER A 25 -3.72 -2.32 -14.18
CA SER A 25 -3.54 -0.89 -13.95
C SER A 25 -4.20 -0.42 -12.66
N ARG A 26 -5.41 -0.89 -12.35
CA ARG A 26 -6.10 -0.58 -11.08
C ARG A 26 -5.37 -1.13 -9.87
N LEU A 27 -4.89 -2.38 -9.94
CA LEU A 27 -4.12 -2.98 -8.86
C LEU A 27 -2.81 -2.21 -8.60
N CYS A 28 -2.09 -1.84 -9.66
CA CYS A 28 -0.88 -1.02 -9.55
C CYS A 28 -1.16 0.37 -8.96
N GLU A 29 -2.27 1.01 -9.34
CA GLU A 29 -2.63 2.31 -8.77
C GLU A 29 -3.03 2.17 -7.29
N GLN A 30 -3.74 1.09 -6.94
CA GLN A 30 -4.09 0.80 -5.55
C GLN A 30 -2.84 0.53 -4.69
N ASP A 31 -1.80 -0.10 -5.24
CA ASP A 31 -0.50 -0.26 -4.57
C ASP A 31 0.13 1.10 -4.22
N LYS A 32 0.11 2.05 -5.15
CA LYS A 32 0.64 3.40 -4.92
C LYS A 32 -0.17 4.14 -3.85
N VAL A 33 -1.49 4.00 -3.85
CA VAL A 33 -2.36 4.61 -2.83
C VAL A 33 -2.04 4.07 -1.44
N VAL A 34 -1.89 2.74 -1.32
CA VAL A 34 -1.46 2.09 -0.06
C VAL A 34 -0.12 2.68 0.39
N HIS A 35 0.86 2.74 -0.52
CA HIS A 35 2.19 3.25 -0.19
C HIS A 35 2.17 4.71 0.27
N ALA A 36 1.46 5.58 -0.45
CA ALA A 36 1.34 7.00 -0.09
C ALA A 36 0.68 7.20 1.29
N LEU A 37 -0.30 6.35 1.63
CA LEU A 37 -0.96 6.38 2.94
C LEU A 37 -0.04 5.90 4.07
N GLU A 38 0.79 4.87 3.82
CA GLU A 38 1.82 4.42 4.77
C GLU A 38 2.86 5.51 5.02
N GLU A 39 3.38 6.15 3.97
CA GLU A 39 4.32 7.27 4.09
C GLU A 39 3.71 8.44 4.86
N LYS A 40 2.44 8.75 4.58
CA LYS A 40 1.69 9.77 5.33
C LYS A 40 1.57 9.42 6.81
N LEU A 41 1.26 8.16 7.15
CA LEU A 41 1.20 7.74 8.55
C LEU A 41 2.57 7.82 9.24
N GLN A 42 3.65 7.44 8.57
CA GLN A 42 5.00 7.60 9.09
C GLN A 42 5.32 9.07 9.37
N GLN A 43 4.95 9.97 8.45
CA GLN A 43 5.16 11.40 8.62
C GLN A 43 4.34 11.97 9.79
N LEU A 44 3.06 11.59 9.90
CA LEU A 44 2.20 12.02 10.99
C LEU A 44 2.66 11.48 12.36
N HIS A 45 3.22 10.28 12.43
CA HIS A 45 3.84 9.76 13.66
C HIS A 45 5.07 10.57 14.07
N LYS A 46 5.91 10.97 13.11
CA LYS A 46 7.06 11.86 13.38
C LYS A 46 6.59 13.21 13.90
N GLU A 47 5.60 13.81 13.24
CA GLU A 47 5.03 15.09 13.65
C GLU A 47 4.43 15.03 15.06
N LYS A 48 3.64 13.97 15.34
CA LYS A 48 3.09 13.71 16.67
C LYS A 48 4.21 13.64 17.71
N TYR A 49 5.27 12.87 17.46
CA TYR A 49 6.41 12.76 18.36
C TYR A 49 7.09 14.11 18.58
N THR A 50 7.31 14.90 17.52
CA THR A 50 7.89 16.25 17.64
C THR A 50 7.04 17.17 18.49
N LEU A 51 5.71 17.15 18.33
CA LEU A 51 4.79 17.94 19.15
C LEU A 51 4.81 17.49 20.61
N GLU A 52 4.87 16.19 20.88
CA GLU A 52 5.02 15.65 22.24
C GLU A 52 6.33 16.09 22.89
N GLN A 53 7.45 16.09 22.15
CA GLN A 53 8.73 16.59 22.67
C GLN A 53 8.70 18.10 22.92
N ALA A 54 8.09 18.88 22.03
CA ALA A 54 7.92 20.33 22.23
C ALA A 54 7.07 20.64 23.46
N LEU A 55 5.98 19.89 23.68
CA LEU A 55 5.14 20.03 24.88
C LEU A 55 5.88 19.66 26.16
N LEU A 56 6.72 18.63 26.14
CA LEU A 56 7.59 18.28 27.26
C LEU A 56 8.57 19.41 27.58
N SER A 57 9.22 19.97 26.56
CA SER A 57 10.14 21.12 26.70
C SER A 57 9.43 22.35 27.26
N ALA A 58 8.23 22.68 26.76
CA ALA A 58 7.45 23.80 27.28
C ALA A 58 7.05 23.59 28.76
N SER A 59 6.77 22.34 29.15
CA SER A 59 6.46 22.00 30.55
C SER A 59 7.68 22.21 31.45
N GLN A 60 8.87 21.74 31.02
CA GLN A 60 10.12 21.95 31.74
C GLN A 60 10.47 23.44 31.86
N GLU A 61 10.23 24.23 30.81
CA GLU A 61 10.49 25.67 30.82
C GLU A 61 9.60 26.41 31.85
N ILE A 62 8.34 26.01 31.97
CA ILE A 62 7.44 26.54 33.01
C ILE A 62 7.97 26.22 34.42
N GLU A 63 8.45 24.99 34.63
CA GLU A 63 9.01 24.57 35.92
C GLU A 63 10.30 25.32 36.27
N MET A 64 11.18 25.57 35.30
CA MET A 64 12.46 26.26 35.54
C MET A 64 12.32 27.78 35.74
N ASN A 65 11.26 28.41 35.22
CA ASN A 65 11.04 29.86 35.30
C ASN A 65 9.99 30.25 36.37
N ALA A 66 9.88 29.47 37.45
CA ALA A 66 8.87 29.62 38.50
C ALA A 66 8.79 31.03 39.13
N ASP A 67 9.88 31.79 39.09
CA ASP A 67 10.02 33.15 39.62
C ASP A 67 9.71 34.26 38.59
N ASN A 68 9.48 33.90 37.32
CA ASN A 68 9.16 34.84 36.25
C ASN A 68 7.77 34.58 35.66
N PRO A 69 6.70 35.15 36.26
CA PRO A 69 5.32 34.89 35.82
C PRO A 69 5.03 35.37 34.40
N ALA A 70 5.73 36.40 33.91
CA ALA A 70 5.55 36.89 32.54
C ALA A 70 6.10 35.90 31.50
N ALA A 71 7.25 35.28 31.78
CA ALA A 71 7.80 34.21 30.93
C ALA A 71 6.87 32.99 30.93
N ILE A 72 6.43 32.54 32.10
CA ILE A 72 5.47 31.43 32.23
C ILE A 72 4.21 31.68 31.39
N GLN A 73 3.62 32.87 31.48
CA GLN A 73 2.40 33.20 30.74
C GLN A 73 2.60 33.07 29.22
N THR A 74 3.79 33.41 28.71
CA THR A 74 4.12 33.29 27.30
C THR A 74 4.22 31.82 26.87
N VAL A 75 4.91 30.99 27.67
CA VAL A 75 5.06 29.55 27.40
C VAL A 75 3.71 28.83 27.50
N VAL A 76 2.82 29.24 28.40
CA VAL A 76 1.45 28.70 28.50
C VAL A 76 0.67 28.93 27.21
N LEU A 77 0.75 30.12 26.61
CA LEU A 77 0.08 30.39 25.33
C LEU A 77 0.64 29.52 24.20
N GLN A 78 1.97 29.37 24.12
CA GLN A 78 2.61 28.48 23.14
C GLN A 78 2.22 27.01 23.35
N ARG A 79 2.11 26.56 24.60
CA ARG A 79 1.68 25.20 24.93
C ARG A 79 0.27 24.92 24.41
N ASP A 80 -0.64 25.89 24.53
CA ASP A 80 -2.01 25.72 24.04
C ASP A 80 -2.04 25.54 22.50
N ASP A 81 -1.20 26.26 21.75
CA ASP A 81 -1.02 26.07 20.31
C ASP A 81 -0.43 24.68 19.98
N LEU A 82 0.58 24.24 20.73
CA LEU A 82 1.18 22.90 20.56
C LEU A 82 0.17 21.78 20.86
N GLN A 83 -0.68 21.95 21.88
CA GLN A 83 -1.75 21.01 22.21
C GLN A 83 -2.81 20.93 21.10
N ASN A 84 -3.20 22.08 20.55
CA ASN A 84 -4.11 22.14 19.41
C ASN A 84 -3.51 21.45 18.17
N GLY A 85 -2.22 21.68 17.90
CA GLY A 85 -1.46 20.97 16.88
C GLY A 85 -1.53 19.45 17.08
N LEU A 86 -1.18 18.98 18.29
CA LEU A 86 -1.18 17.55 18.62
C LEU A 86 -2.55 16.90 18.42
N LEU A 87 -3.62 17.56 18.86
CA LEU A 87 -4.99 17.09 18.66
C LEU A 87 -5.35 17.03 17.17
N SER A 88 -4.92 18.00 16.37
CA SER A 88 -5.11 17.98 14.91
C SER A 88 -4.40 16.79 14.28
N THR A 89 -3.11 16.60 14.56
CA THR A 89 -2.31 15.47 14.06
C THR A 89 -2.92 14.12 14.48
N CYS A 90 -3.46 13.99 15.69
CA CYS A 90 -4.13 12.77 16.16
C CYS A 90 -5.43 12.45 15.38
N ARG A 91 -6.21 13.48 15.01
CA ARG A 91 -7.39 13.31 14.16
C ARG A 91 -6.98 12.88 12.75
N GLU A 92 -5.93 13.48 12.21
CA GLU A 92 -5.39 13.12 10.90
C GLU A 92 -4.82 11.70 10.87
N LEU A 93 -4.10 11.27 11.92
CA LEU A 93 -3.67 9.89 12.09
C LEU A 93 -4.85 8.94 12.03
N SER A 94 -5.89 9.19 12.83
CA SER A 94 -7.09 8.35 12.85
C SER A 94 -7.76 8.25 11.47
N ARG A 95 -7.84 9.38 10.74
CA ARG A 95 -8.37 9.44 9.38
C ARG A 95 -7.51 8.65 8.40
N ALA A 96 -6.20 8.86 8.42
CA ALA A 96 -5.24 8.20 7.52
C ALA A 96 -5.17 6.69 7.77
N THR A 97 -5.25 6.24 9.03
CA THR A 97 -5.32 4.81 9.38
C THR A 97 -6.59 4.17 8.80
N ALA A 98 -7.75 4.80 8.98
CA ALA A 98 -9.00 4.29 8.41
C ALA A 98 -8.98 4.29 6.87
N GLU A 99 -8.31 5.26 6.23
CA GLU A 99 -8.07 5.28 4.78
C GLU A 99 -7.17 4.14 4.33
N LEU A 100 -6.08 3.88 5.06
CA LEU A 100 -5.16 2.79 4.77
C LEU A 100 -5.86 1.42 4.87
N GLU A 101 -6.67 1.21 5.91
CA GLU A 101 -7.47 -0.01 6.05
C GLU A 101 -8.46 -0.22 4.90
N ARG A 102 -9.05 0.86 4.37
CA ARG A 102 -9.93 0.77 3.18
C ARG A 102 -9.13 0.47 1.93
N ALA A 103 -7.98 1.12 1.76
CA ALA A 103 -7.08 0.91 0.63
C ALA A 103 -6.58 -0.55 0.56
N TRP A 104 -6.20 -1.13 1.70
CA TRP A 104 -5.83 -2.55 1.79
C TRP A 104 -6.97 -3.49 1.40
N ARG A 105 -8.19 -3.23 1.88
CA ARG A 105 -9.36 -4.05 1.49
C ARG A 105 -9.64 -4.02 -0.01
N GLU A 106 -9.51 -2.87 -0.66
CA GLU A 106 -9.65 -2.80 -2.13
C GLU A 106 -8.46 -3.47 -2.83
N TYR A 107 -7.24 -3.33 -2.30
CA TYR A 107 -6.07 -4.04 -2.81
C TYR A 107 -6.32 -5.55 -2.83
N ASP A 108 -6.73 -6.14 -1.70
CA ASP A 108 -6.96 -7.58 -1.57
C ASP A 108 -8.02 -8.08 -2.55
N LYS A 109 -9.09 -7.29 -2.74
CA LYS A 109 -10.15 -7.58 -3.71
C LYS A 109 -9.63 -7.54 -5.15
N LEU A 110 -8.85 -6.52 -5.51
CA LEU A 110 -8.26 -6.41 -6.85
C LEU A 110 -7.24 -7.54 -7.13
N GLU A 111 -6.44 -7.91 -6.12
CA GLU A 111 -5.49 -9.03 -6.19
C GLU A 111 -6.23 -10.36 -6.39
N TYR A 112 -7.36 -10.54 -5.68
CA TYR A 112 -8.25 -11.68 -5.89
C TYR A 112 -8.83 -11.71 -7.31
N ASP A 113 -9.36 -10.60 -7.82
CA ASP A 113 -9.93 -10.51 -9.17
C ASP A 113 -8.90 -10.84 -10.25
N VAL A 114 -7.66 -10.36 -10.11
CA VAL A 114 -6.54 -10.72 -10.99
C VAL A 114 -6.22 -12.20 -10.90
N THR A 115 -6.23 -12.79 -9.70
CA THR A 115 -5.99 -14.22 -9.49
C THR A 115 -7.06 -15.08 -10.15
N VAL A 116 -8.34 -14.71 -10.00
CA VAL A 116 -9.46 -15.40 -10.66
C VAL A 116 -9.31 -15.32 -12.18
N THR A 117 -9.00 -14.14 -12.72
CA THR A 117 -8.78 -13.94 -14.16
C THR A 117 -7.64 -14.83 -14.67
N ARG A 118 -6.50 -14.85 -13.97
CA ARG A 118 -5.36 -15.71 -14.30
C ARG A 118 -5.75 -17.19 -14.34
N ASN A 119 -6.51 -17.66 -13.34
CA ASN A 119 -6.92 -19.06 -13.27
C ASN A 119 -7.87 -19.43 -14.43
N GLN A 120 -8.82 -18.54 -14.77
CA GLN A 120 -9.71 -18.73 -15.93
C GLN A 120 -8.92 -18.78 -17.25
N MET A 121 -7.90 -17.95 -17.40
CA MET A 121 -7.02 -17.96 -18.57
C MET A 121 -6.20 -19.24 -18.67
N GLN A 122 -5.69 -19.74 -17.54
CA GLN A 122 -4.99 -21.01 -17.50
C GLN A 122 -5.91 -22.17 -17.94
N GLU A 123 -7.14 -22.20 -17.43
CA GLU A 123 -8.13 -23.20 -17.84
C GLU A 123 -8.46 -23.11 -19.34
N GLN A 124 -8.57 -21.89 -19.89
CA GLN A 124 -8.75 -21.68 -21.33
C GLN A 124 -7.55 -22.19 -22.13
N LEU A 125 -6.32 -21.96 -21.65
CA LEU A 125 -5.11 -22.45 -22.28
C LEU A 125 -5.07 -23.99 -22.31
N ASP A 126 -5.45 -24.63 -21.20
CA ASP A 126 -5.48 -26.10 -21.07
C ASP A 126 -6.50 -26.71 -22.05
N ARG A 127 -7.70 -26.13 -22.14
CA ARG A 127 -8.75 -26.54 -23.10
C ARG A 127 -8.32 -26.39 -24.55
N LEU A 128 -7.53 -25.35 -24.86
CA LEU A 128 -6.99 -25.13 -26.20
C LEU A 128 -5.81 -26.06 -26.54
N GLY A 129 -5.17 -26.70 -25.55
CA GLY A 129 -4.04 -27.60 -25.76
C GLY A 129 -4.34 -28.79 -26.67
N GLU A 130 -5.59 -29.26 -26.69
CA GLU A 130 -6.03 -30.43 -27.47
C GLU A 130 -6.41 -30.09 -28.93
N VAL A 131 -6.57 -28.81 -29.25
CA VAL A 131 -7.03 -28.36 -30.58
C VAL A 131 -5.84 -28.02 -31.48
N GLN A 132 -5.69 -28.74 -32.59
CA GLN A 132 -4.54 -28.60 -33.51
C GLN A 132 -4.76 -27.62 -34.68
N THR A 133 -5.71 -26.68 -34.57
CA THR A 133 -5.94 -25.67 -35.61
C THR A 133 -4.95 -24.51 -35.51
N GLU A 134 -4.62 -23.89 -36.65
CA GLU A 134 -3.77 -22.68 -36.71
C GLU A 134 -4.35 -21.54 -35.85
N SER A 135 -5.68 -21.38 -35.88
CA SER A 135 -6.40 -20.43 -35.03
C SER A 135 -6.24 -20.70 -33.54
N ALA A 136 -6.23 -21.97 -33.12
CA ALA A 136 -5.98 -22.34 -31.73
C ALA A 136 -4.53 -22.04 -31.32
N GLY A 137 -3.57 -22.22 -32.23
CA GLY A 137 -2.17 -21.82 -32.02
C GLY A 137 -2.03 -20.33 -31.72
N ILE A 138 -2.69 -19.46 -32.50
CA ILE A 138 -2.69 -18.01 -32.28
C ILE A 138 -3.33 -17.65 -30.93
N GLN A 139 -4.46 -18.27 -30.58
CA GLN A 139 -5.13 -18.03 -29.30
C GLN A 139 -4.28 -18.46 -28.09
N ARG A 140 -3.61 -19.62 -28.17
CA ARG A 140 -2.70 -20.08 -27.11
C ARG A 140 -1.56 -19.10 -26.88
N ALA A 141 -0.92 -18.61 -27.95
CA ALA A 141 0.15 -17.63 -27.85
C ALA A 141 -0.32 -16.32 -27.18
N GLN A 142 -1.53 -15.87 -27.51
CA GLN A 142 -2.09 -14.64 -26.93
C GLN A 142 -2.45 -14.82 -25.45
N ILE A 143 -3.07 -15.95 -25.06
CA ILE A 143 -3.36 -16.24 -23.64
C ILE A 143 -2.06 -16.36 -22.84
N GLN A 144 -1.05 -17.05 -23.37
CA GLN A 144 0.26 -17.16 -22.71
C GLN A 144 0.87 -15.77 -22.48
N LYS A 145 0.85 -14.89 -23.50
CA LYS A 145 1.36 -13.53 -23.38
C LYS A 145 0.70 -12.76 -22.24
N GLU A 146 -0.61 -12.83 -22.11
CA GLU A 146 -1.32 -12.14 -21.03
C GLU A 146 -1.08 -12.80 -19.65
N LEU A 147 -0.92 -14.12 -19.57
CA LEU A 147 -0.52 -14.81 -18.34
C LEU A 147 0.87 -14.35 -17.87
N TRP A 148 1.84 -14.24 -18.79
CA TRP A 148 3.16 -13.68 -18.50
C TRP A 148 3.08 -12.26 -17.99
N ARG A 149 2.21 -11.44 -18.59
CA ARG A 149 1.99 -10.06 -18.15
C ARG A 149 1.43 -9.98 -16.72
N ILE A 150 0.44 -10.80 -16.40
CA ILE A 150 -0.10 -10.89 -15.04
C ILE A 150 1.00 -11.31 -14.07
N GLN A 151 1.81 -12.32 -14.43
CA GLN A 151 2.91 -12.80 -13.60
C GLN A 151 3.92 -11.69 -13.30
N ASP A 152 4.36 -10.95 -14.32
CA ASP A 152 5.34 -9.88 -14.20
C ASP A 152 4.86 -8.76 -13.25
N VAL A 153 3.62 -8.30 -13.43
CA VAL A 153 3.03 -7.28 -12.55
C VAL A 153 2.89 -7.80 -11.12
N MET A 154 2.34 -9.00 -10.92
CA MET A 154 2.15 -9.58 -9.59
C MET A 154 3.48 -9.80 -8.86
N GLU A 155 4.52 -10.23 -9.56
CA GLU A 155 5.85 -10.39 -8.98
C GLU A 155 6.45 -9.03 -8.60
N GLY A 156 6.33 -8.02 -9.47
CA GLY A 156 6.75 -6.64 -9.18
C GLY A 156 6.10 -6.08 -7.92
N LEU A 157 4.78 -6.22 -7.80
CA LEU A 157 4.02 -5.78 -6.63
C LEU A 157 4.39 -6.58 -5.36
N SER A 158 4.66 -7.88 -5.48
CA SER A 158 5.10 -8.69 -4.34
C SER A 158 6.46 -8.25 -3.77
N LYS A 159 7.39 -7.84 -4.65
CA LYS A 159 8.70 -7.31 -4.26
C LYS A 159 8.55 -5.97 -3.55
N HIS A 160 7.65 -5.09 -4.01
CA HIS A 160 7.31 -3.86 -3.31
C HIS A 160 6.74 -4.15 -1.91
N LYS A 161 5.78 -5.07 -1.79
CA LYS A 161 5.22 -5.52 -0.49
C LYS A 161 6.31 -6.01 0.47
N GLN A 162 7.26 -6.81 -0.01
CA GLN A 162 8.34 -7.33 0.83
C GLN A 162 9.27 -6.22 1.33
N GLN A 163 9.60 -5.25 0.48
CA GLN A 163 10.42 -4.10 0.87
C GLN A 163 9.73 -3.26 1.96
N ARG A 164 8.41 -3.07 1.86
CA ARG A 164 7.61 -2.37 2.89
C ARG A 164 7.72 -3.04 4.27
N GLY A 165 7.59 -4.36 4.34
CA GLY A 165 7.69 -5.10 5.61
C GLY A 165 9.06 -5.03 6.29
N THR A 166 10.13 -4.84 5.51
CA THR A 166 11.49 -4.69 6.09
C THR A 166 11.73 -3.33 6.73
N THR A 167 11.00 -2.28 6.34
CA THR A 167 11.18 -0.93 6.88
C THR A 167 10.57 -0.76 8.26
N GLU A 168 9.49 -1.49 8.58
CA GLU A 168 8.80 -1.41 9.88
C GLU A 168 9.56 -2.09 11.03
N THR A 169 10.43 -3.06 10.72
CA THR A 169 11.22 -3.79 11.73
C THR A 169 12.32 -2.91 12.39
N GLY A 170 12.63 -1.75 11.80
CA GLY A 170 13.64 -0.82 12.32
C GLY A 170 13.17 0.12 13.45
N MET A 171 11.87 0.20 13.74
CA MET A 171 11.33 1.18 14.71
C MET A 171 10.48 0.58 15.85
N ALA A 172 10.24 -0.73 15.87
CA ALA A 172 9.52 -1.40 16.97
C ALA A 172 10.47 -1.82 18.11
N GLY A 173 11.18 -0.86 18.70
CA GLY A 173 11.89 -1.04 19.96
C GLY A 173 10.93 -0.96 21.15
N SER A 174 10.15 -2.02 21.38
CA SER A 174 9.43 -2.20 22.65
C SER A 174 9.46 -3.68 23.01
N LYS A 175 10.49 -4.05 23.79
CA LYS A 175 10.58 -5.38 24.41
C LYS A 175 9.41 -5.53 25.40
N PRO A 176 8.70 -6.67 25.43
CA PRO A 176 7.75 -6.95 26.50
C PRO A 176 8.51 -7.19 27.81
N PHE A 177 7.98 -6.62 28.89
CA PHE A 177 8.40 -6.77 30.27
C PHE A 177 8.56 -8.26 30.63
N SER A 178 9.75 -8.68 31.04
CA SER A 178 9.99 -9.99 31.63
C SER A 178 9.42 -10.01 33.05
N THR A 179 8.34 -10.76 33.26
CA THR A 179 7.75 -10.99 34.59
C THR A 179 8.74 -11.74 35.49
N VAL A 180 9.14 -11.07 36.58
CA VAL A 180 9.90 -11.62 37.69
C VAL A 180 9.12 -12.79 38.31
N LYS A 181 9.70 -14.00 38.31
CA LYS A 181 9.20 -15.13 39.10
C LYS A 181 9.67 -14.97 40.54
N TYR A 182 8.72 -14.82 41.46
CA TYR A 182 8.96 -14.95 42.89
C TYR A 182 9.41 -16.39 43.20
N LYS A 183 10.49 -16.49 43.98
CA LYS A 183 11.03 -17.74 44.52
C LYS A 183 10.40 -17.95 45.91
N ASN A 184 9.75 -19.09 46.09
CA ASN A 184 9.28 -19.57 47.39
C ASN A 184 10.47 -19.86 48.31
N GLU A 185 10.37 -19.42 49.56
CA GLU A 185 10.88 -20.13 50.74
C GLU A 185 9.68 -20.48 51.63
#